data_AF-A0AAW0D7J0-F1
#
_entry.id   AF-A0AAW0D7J0-F1
#
_cell.length_a   1.000
_cell.length_b   1.000
_cell.length_c   1.000
_cell.angle_alpha   90.00
_cell.angle_beta   90.00
_cell.angle_gamma   90.00
#
_symmetry.space_group_name_H-M   'P 1'
#
loop_
_entity.id
_entity.type
_entity.pdbx_description
1 polymer ?
#
loop_
_entity_poly.entity_id
_entity_poly.type
_entity_poly.pdbx_seq_one_letter_code
_entity_poly.pdbx_strand_id
1 'polypeptide(L)'
;MQGDLLEVVSTLFPRKHSSAHHPIVSSAALFLYDYVLTLDMEVELIWFAPMTWVKLLYLIQRYLPFVDTASLLLYGAVTPGLSTQECTTILNICHWMHTIGMTVSEVVLTLRAWAICQEQFHRLSTYLIIFFALYMLPTFVVMTDLFRFTEFTPAPLGTGRQNVSDKTEALCIVYGGPSMVYLAWILSAIYRTVILCLLVYCGYPACKYLLIQSVRTLVLRVRTDKNRKYATLFNVAYRDGALYYLLIITLSIASVVVILTNRGTFNYLLMTTIRVLHVVLTSRSVLHIRQAIQQDAVCYDENGSLHLPNYLDEEIGREGRNEET
;
A
#
# COMPACT_ATOMS: atom_id res chain seq x y z
N MET A 1 29.27 8.57 -6.20
CA MET A 1 27.83 8.53 -5.87
C MET A 1 27.18 7.16 -6.12
N GLN A 2 27.19 6.61 -7.35
CA GLN A 2 26.63 5.26 -7.59
C GLN A 2 27.55 4.13 -7.13
N GLY A 3 28.87 4.38 -7.12
CA GLY A 3 29.88 3.47 -6.55
C GLY A 3 29.78 3.36 -5.03
N ASP A 4 29.60 4.48 -4.32
CA ASP A 4 29.55 4.50 -2.86
C ASP A 4 28.31 3.77 -2.30
N LEU A 5 27.17 3.88 -2.98
CA LEU A 5 25.96 3.16 -2.58
C LEU A 5 26.11 1.64 -2.78
N LEU A 6 26.73 1.22 -3.88
CA LEU A 6 27.04 -0.19 -4.15
C LEU A 6 28.09 -0.74 -3.19
N GLU A 7 29.06 0.09 -2.79
CA GLU A 7 30.10 -0.28 -1.84
C GLU A 7 29.52 -0.44 -0.43
N VAL A 8 28.70 0.51 0.03
CA VAL A 8 27.95 0.41 1.30
C VAL A 8 27.05 -0.83 1.31
N VAL A 9 26.30 -1.08 0.23
CA VAL A 9 25.47 -2.28 0.08
C VAL A 9 26.32 -3.56 0.08
N SER A 10 27.51 -3.53 -0.54
CA SER A 10 28.40 -4.70 -0.59
C SER A 10 29.09 -5.00 0.75
N THR A 11 29.40 -3.96 1.54
CA THR A 11 29.96 -4.11 2.89
C THR A 11 28.90 -4.51 3.92
N LEU A 12 27.64 -4.11 3.73
CA LEU A 12 26.53 -4.54 4.57
C LEU A 12 26.09 -5.99 4.30
N PHE A 13 26.37 -6.52 3.10
CA PHE A 13 25.93 -7.85 2.69
C PHE A 13 27.05 -8.62 1.94
N PRO A 14 28.00 -9.24 2.66
CA PRO A 14 29.05 -10.05 2.05
C PRO A 14 28.43 -11.24 1.27
N ARG A 15 29.05 -11.58 0.13
CA ARG A 15 28.58 -12.52 -0.94
C ARG A 15 28.21 -13.96 -0.52
N LYS A 16 28.12 -14.28 0.77
CA LYS A 16 27.81 -15.62 1.30
C LYS A 16 26.40 -15.76 1.89
N HIS A 17 25.56 -14.72 1.80
CA HIS A 17 24.29 -14.65 2.53
C HIS A 17 23.15 -15.46 1.91
N SER A 18 22.51 -16.25 2.77
CA SER A 18 21.30 -17.05 2.59
C SER A 18 20.20 -16.35 1.78
N SER A 19 19.49 -17.11 0.93
CA SER A 19 18.40 -16.66 0.03
C SER A 19 17.27 -15.86 0.71
N ALA A 20 17.25 -15.81 2.04
CA ALA A 20 16.27 -15.10 2.86
C ALA A 20 16.41 -13.56 2.85
N HIS A 21 17.56 -12.97 2.51
CA HIS A 21 17.71 -11.50 2.56
C HIS A 21 17.26 -10.77 1.30
N HIS A 22 17.18 -11.46 0.15
CA HIS A 22 16.82 -10.84 -1.13
C HIS A 22 15.42 -10.17 -1.14
N PRO A 23 14.35 -10.76 -0.55
CA PRO A 23 13.02 -10.14 -0.59
C PRO A 23 12.93 -8.82 0.18
N ILE A 24 13.66 -8.68 1.29
CA ILE A 24 13.64 -7.47 2.12
C ILE A 24 14.30 -6.31 1.37
N VAL A 25 15.48 -6.55 0.78
CA VAL A 25 16.20 -5.56 0.00
C VAL A 25 15.40 -5.15 -1.24
N SER A 26 14.82 -6.12 -1.96
CA SER A 26 13.96 -5.84 -3.12
C SER A 26 12.71 -5.05 -2.75
N SER A 27 12.08 -5.36 -1.61
CA SER A 27 10.91 -4.61 -1.11
C SER A 27 11.30 -3.18 -0.73
N ALA A 28 12.45 -2.98 -0.08
CA ALA A 28 12.96 -1.66 0.25
C ALA A 28 13.24 -0.83 -1.01
N ALA A 29 13.91 -1.43 -1.99
CA ALA A 29 14.20 -0.77 -3.27
C ALA A 29 12.91 -0.40 -4.01
N LEU A 30 11.93 -1.31 -4.07
CA LEU A 30 10.62 -1.04 -4.68
C LEU A 30 9.89 0.11 -3.97
N PHE A 31 9.89 0.11 -2.64
CA PHE A 31 9.25 1.17 -1.85
C PHE A 31 9.91 2.53 -2.11
N LEU A 32 11.24 2.60 -2.06
CA LEU A 32 11.98 3.85 -2.31
C LEU A 32 11.77 4.34 -3.74
N TYR A 33 11.80 3.42 -4.71
CA TYR A 33 11.55 3.75 -6.11
C TYR A 33 10.16 4.34 -6.30
N ASP A 34 9.12 3.71 -5.74
CA ASP A 34 7.76 4.24 -5.79
C ASP A 34 7.64 5.59 -5.08
N TYR A 35 8.26 5.72 -3.90
CA TYR A 35 8.24 6.95 -3.12
C TYR A 35 8.79 8.13 -3.93
N VAL A 36 9.97 7.97 -4.53
CA VAL A 36 10.59 9.01 -5.37
C VAL A 36 9.71 9.35 -6.58
N LEU A 37 9.15 8.36 -7.27
CA LEU A 37 8.29 8.60 -8.43
C LEU A 37 7.00 9.35 -8.11
N THR A 38 6.51 9.24 -6.87
CA THR A 38 5.23 9.82 -6.47
C THR A 38 5.39 11.02 -5.54
N LEU A 39 6.64 11.42 -5.25
CA LEU A 39 6.96 12.53 -4.36
C LEU A 39 6.46 13.87 -4.90
N ASP A 40 6.67 14.15 -6.19
CA ASP A 40 6.22 15.40 -6.81
C ASP A 40 4.70 15.58 -6.67
N MET A 41 3.95 14.52 -6.96
CA MET A 41 2.50 14.49 -6.76
C MET A 41 2.11 14.62 -5.29
N GLU A 42 2.87 14.01 -4.37
CA GLU A 42 2.60 14.09 -2.93
C GLU A 42 2.80 15.51 -2.38
N VAL A 43 3.87 16.18 -2.79
CA VAL A 43 4.18 17.56 -2.43
C VAL A 43 3.06 18.49 -2.90
N GLU A 44 2.64 18.36 -4.15
CA GLU A 44 1.57 19.19 -4.72
C GLU A 44 0.20 18.90 -4.07
N LEU A 45 -0.19 17.63 -3.94
CA LEU A 45 -1.57 17.22 -3.59
C LEU A 45 -1.83 17.10 -2.08
N ILE A 46 -0.78 16.92 -1.27
CA ILE A 46 -0.90 16.57 0.15
C ILE A 46 -0.22 17.60 1.04
N TRP A 47 1.00 18.01 0.75
CA TRP A 47 1.80 18.79 1.72
C TRP A 47 1.19 20.15 2.01
N PHE A 48 0.80 20.88 0.96
CA PHE A 48 0.17 22.20 1.06
C PHE A 48 -1.33 22.15 1.35
N ALA A 49 -1.96 20.97 1.30
CA ALA A 49 -3.37 20.81 1.64
C ALA A 49 -3.61 21.01 3.16
N PRO A 50 -4.79 21.52 3.57
CA PRO A 50 -5.10 21.71 4.99
C PRO A 50 -5.02 20.39 5.76
N MET A 51 -4.65 20.50 7.05
CA MET A 51 -4.56 19.33 7.92
C MET A 51 -5.95 18.77 8.20
N THR A 52 -6.26 17.62 7.60
CA THR A 52 -7.44 16.82 7.88
C THR A 52 -7.04 15.49 8.48
N TRP A 53 -7.97 14.83 9.17
CA TRP A 53 -7.73 13.49 9.71
C TRP A 53 -7.43 12.47 8.60
N VAL A 54 -7.99 12.63 7.40
CA VAL A 54 -7.66 11.79 6.22
C VAL A 54 -6.22 12.02 5.75
N LYS A 55 -5.73 13.27 5.77
CA LYS A 55 -4.31 13.58 5.49
C LYS A 55 -3.40 12.90 6.53
N LEU A 56 -3.78 12.92 7.81
CA LEU A 56 -3.02 12.24 8.85
C LEU A 56 -2.94 10.72 8.61
N LEU A 57 -4.07 10.07 8.30
CA LEU A 57 -4.09 8.63 7.96
C LEU A 57 -3.20 8.32 6.76
N TYR A 58 -3.25 9.14 5.71
CA TYR A 58 -2.40 9.01 4.53
C TYR A 58 -0.92 9.12 4.89
N LEU A 59 -0.51 10.12 5.68
CA LEU A 59 0.88 10.30 6.09
C LEU A 59 1.35 9.13 6.96
N ILE A 60 0.54 8.69 7.93
CA ILE A 60 0.88 7.54 8.78
C ILE A 60 1.12 6.30 7.91
N GLN A 61 0.19 5.94 7.02
CA GLN A 61 0.39 4.74 6.20
C GLN A 61 1.54 4.87 5.20
N ARG A 62 1.83 6.09 4.73
CA ARG A 62 2.88 6.38 3.73
C ARG A 62 4.28 6.28 4.32
N TYR A 63 4.47 6.82 5.53
CA TYR A 63 5.78 6.95 6.14
C TYR A 63 6.15 5.81 7.09
N LEU A 64 5.18 5.05 7.63
CA LEU A 64 5.45 3.88 8.47
C LEU A 64 6.43 2.87 7.84
N PRO A 65 6.34 2.53 6.53
CA PRO A 65 7.25 1.57 5.93
C PRO A 65 8.73 1.96 5.94
N PHE A 66 9.08 3.25 6.06
CA PHE A 66 10.48 3.65 6.24
C PHE A 66 11.04 3.06 7.53
N VAL A 67 10.27 3.14 8.61
CA VAL A 67 10.66 2.58 9.91
C VAL A 67 10.61 1.05 9.86
N ASP A 68 9.56 0.46 9.25
CA ASP A 68 9.38 -1.00 9.17
C ASP A 68 10.56 -1.64 8.44
N THR A 69 10.86 -1.10 7.26
CA THR A 69 11.84 -1.68 6.33
C THR A 69 13.27 -1.42 6.81
N ALA A 70 13.56 -0.22 7.35
CA ALA A 70 14.86 0.06 7.94
C ALA A 70 15.13 -0.85 9.16
N SER A 71 14.14 -1.07 10.02
CA SER A 71 14.26 -1.99 11.16
C SER A 71 14.56 -3.42 10.72
N LEU A 72 13.89 -3.90 9.66
CA LEU A 72 14.13 -5.25 9.12
C LEU A 72 15.49 -5.39 8.40
N LEU A 73 15.95 -4.34 7.71
CA LEU A 73 17.27 -4.31 7.09
C LEU A 73 18.39 -4.31 8.15
N LEU A 74 18.25 -3.47 9.18
CA LEU A 74 19.19 -3.43 10.32
C LEU A 74 19.19 -4.77 11.06
N TYR A 75 18.01 -5.36 11.28
CA TYR A 75 17.89 -6.69 11.87
C TYR A 75 18.70 -7.72 11.06
N GLY A 76 18.53 -7.74 9.73
CA GLY A 76 19.27 -8.65 8.84
C GLY A 76 20.78 -8.44 8.83
N ALA A 77 21.26 -7.22 9.07
CA ALA A 77 22.68 -6.89 9.13
C ALA A 77 23.34 -7.24 10.48
N VAL A 78 22.58 -7.17 11.58
CA VAL A 78 23.10 -7.31 12.96
C VAL A 78 22.76 -8.69 13.57
N THR A 79 22.00 -9.54 12.87
CA THR A 79 21.52 -10.83 13.40
C THR A 79 22.60 -11.71 14.05
N PRO A 80 23.83 -11.86 13.51
CA PRO A 80 24.84 -12.75 14.10
C PRO A 80 25.25 -12.38 15.54
N GLY A 81 24.94 -11.17 16.02
CA GLY A 81 25.32 -10.68 17.36
C GLY A 81 24.16 -10.49 18.35
N LEU A 82 22.91 -10.78 17.97
CA LEU A 82 21.73 -10.50 18.81
C LEU A 82 21.42 -11.65 19.76
N SER A 83 21.00 -11.31 20.98
CA SER A 83 20.41 -12.29 21.92
C SER A 83 18.99 -12.69 21.49
N THR A 84 18.51 -13.84 21.95
CA THR A 84 17.14 -14.33 21.68
C THR A 84 16.06 -13.32 22.13
N GLN A 85 16.30 -12.61 23.23
CA GLN A 85 15.36 -11.62 23.75
C GLN A 85 15.29 -10.38 22.87
N GLU A 86 16.43 -9.82 22.47
CA GLU A 86 16.49 -8.64 21.58
C GLU A 86 15.84 -8.95 20.23
N CYS A 87 16.14 -10.12 19.69
CA CYS A 87 15.58 -10.64 18.46
C CYS A 87 14.04 -10.74 18.51
N THR A 88 13.49 -11.30 19.60
CA THR A 88 12.04 -11.39 19.81
C THR A 88 11.40 -10.00 19.92
N THR A 89 12.05 -9.08 20.65
CA THR A 89 11.56 -7.71 20.81
C THR A 89 11.51 -6.97 19.47
N ILE A 90 12.56 -7.05 18.65
CA ILE A 90 12.62 -6.39 17.33
C ILE A 90 11.55 -6.95 16.39
N LEU A 91 11.41 -8.27 16.31
CA LEU A 91 10.41 -8.90 15.45
C LEU A 91 8.97 -8.58 15.89
N ASN A 92 8.74 -8.49 17.21
CA ASN A 92 7.45 -8.07 17.76
C ASN A 92 7.12 -6.62 17.40
N ILE A 93 8.08 -5.70 17.56
CA ILE A 93 7.91 -4.29 17.16
C ILE A 93 7.59 -4.19 15.66
N CYS A 94 8.36 -4.87 14.80
CA CYS A 94 8.14 -4.86 13.36
C CYS A 94 6.76 -5.41 12.99
N HIS A 95 6.30 -6.47 13.65
CA HIS A 95 4.99 -7.03 13.41
C HIS A 95 3.83 -6.10 13.81
N TRP A 96 3.92 -5.47 14.97
CA TRP A 96 2.88 -4.53 15.40
C TRP A 96 2.82 -3.31 14.52
N MET A 97 3.98 -2.80 14.10
CA MET A 97 4.06 -1.66 13.19
C MET A 97 3.51 -2.01 11.80
N HIS A 98 3.81 -3.21 11.30
CA HIS A 98 3.16 -3.77 10.11
C HIS A 98 1.63 -3.84 10.27
N THR A 99 1.15 -4.39 11.38
CA THR A 99 -0.28 -4.55 11.66
C THR A 99 -1.00 -3.20 11.69
N ILE A 100 -0.47 -2.23 12.44
CA ILE A 100 -1.00 -0.86 12.52
C ILE A 100 -1.04 -0.24 11.13
N GLY A 101 0.06 -0.35 10.38
CA GLY A 101 0.16 0.20 9.05
C GLY A 101 -0.84 -0.39 8.06
N MET A 102 -1.05 -1.70 8.11
CA MET A 102 -2.08 -2.40 7.31
C MET A 102 -3.48 -1.92 7.71
N THR A 103 -3.76 -1.79 9.01
CA THR A 103 -5.03 -1.27 9.52
C THR A 103 -5.31 0.14 9.00
N VAL A 104 -4.35 1.05 9.08
CA VAL A 104 -4.52 2.42 8.58
C VAL A 104 -4.80 2.43 7.07
N SER A 105 -4.10 1.57 6.33
CA SER A 105 -4.28 1.44 4.88
C SER A 105 -5.67 0.87 4.53
N GLU A 106 -6.18 -0.10 5.30
CA GLU A 106 -7.56 -0.60 5.16
C GLU A 106 -8.59 0.49 5.46
N VAL A 107 -8.38 1.30 6.51
CA VAL A 107 -9.27 2.43 6.80
C VAL A 107 -9.31 3.39 5.61
N VAL A 108 -8.17 3.75 5.01
CA VAL A 108 -8.11 4.61 3.82
C VAL A 108 -8.91 4.04 2.66
N LEU A 109 -8.79 2.73 2.40
CA LEU A 109 -9.56 2.04 1.35
C LEU A 109 -11.07 2.05 1.65
N THR A 110 -11.47 1.79 2.89
CA THR A 110 -12.88 1.80 3.30
C THR A 110 -13.50 3.18 3.20
N LEU A 111 -12.76 4.23 3.56
CA LEU A 111 -13.20 5.61 3.40
C LEU A 111 -13.40 5.99 1.95
N ARG A 112 -12.57 5.47 1.05
CA ARG A 112 -12.76 5.64 -0.38
C ARG A 112 -14.07 5.02 -0.85
N ALA A 113 -14.36 3.77 -0.46
CA ALA A 113 -15.62 3.13 -0.82
C ALA A 113 -16.83 3.88 -0.24
N TRP A 114 -16.73 4.34 1.01
CA TRP A 114 -17.73 5.18 1.64
C TRP A 114 -17.97 6.48 0.87
N ALA A 115 -16.92 7.21 0.49
CA ALA A 115 -17.04 8.49 -0.22
C ALA A 115 -17.78 8.38 -1.55
N ILE A 116 -17.65 7.23 -2.24
CA ILE A 116 -18.37 6.94 -3.50
C ILE A 116 -19.83 6.55 -3.23
N CYS A 117 -20.08 5.77 -2.18
CA CYS A 117 -21.39 5.17 -1.90
C CYS A 117 -22.30 6.00 -0.97
N GLN A 118 -21.78 7.05 -0.32
CA GLN A 118 -22.49 7.80 0.72
C GLN A 118 -23.83 8.38 0.24
N GLU A 119 -23.90 8.82 -1.02
CA GLU A 119 -25.10 9.40 -1.62
C GLU A 119 -26.25 8.39 -1.77
N GLN A 120 -25.93 7.11 -1.94
CA GLN A 120 -26.94 6.06 -2.16
C GLN A 120 -27.49 5.51 -0.84
N PHE A 121 -26.70 5.57 0.23
CA PHE A 121 -26.97 4.84 1.47
C PHE A 121 -26.64 5.69 2.71
N HIS A 122 -27.63 6.42 3.22
CA HIS A 122 -27.45 7.35 4.36
C HIS A 122 -26.95 6.68 5.67
N ARG A 123 -27.16 5.36 5.86
CA ARG A 123 -26.67 4.60 7.02
C ARG A 123 -25.39 3.80 6.76
N LEU A 124 -24.77 3.98 5.60
CA LEU A 124 -23.61 3.18 5.19
C LEU A 124 -22.42 3.33 6.14
N SER A 125 -22.18 4.52 6.66
CA SER A 125 -21.08 4.77 7.60
C SER A 125 -21.17 3.85 8.82
N THR A 126 -22.37 3.76 9.44
CA THR A 126 -22.60 2.86 10.58
C THR A 126 -22.35 1.40 10.22
N TYR A 127 -22.84 0.93 9.07
CA TYR A 127 -22.62 -0.45 8.63
C TYR A 127 -21.14 -0.75 8.36
N LEU A 128 -20.41 0.18 7.74
CA LEU A 128 -18.98 0.03 7.48
C LEU A 128 -18.14 0.00 8.76
N ILE A 129 -18.50 0.81 9.76
CA ILE A 129 -17.83 0.81 11.07
C ILE A 129 -18.05 -0.54 11.77
N ILE A 130 -19.29 -1.05 11.80
CA ILE A 130 -19.61 -2.36 12.38
C ILE A 130 -18.85 -3.46 11.63
N PHE A 131 -18.88 -3.44 10.29
CA PHE A 131 -18.20 -4.43 9.46
C PHE A 131 -16.68 -4.40 9.66
N PHE A 132 -16.07 -3.21 9.74
CA PHE A 132 -14.66 -3.06 10.05
C PHE A 132 -14.32 -3.60 11.44
N ALA A 133 -15.14 -3.32 12.46
CA ALA A 133 -14.94 -3.86 13.81
C ALA A 133 -15.04 -5.39 13.85
N LEU A 134 -16.02 -5.97 13.16
CA LEU A 134 -16.20 -7.44 13.05
C LEU A 134 -15.03 -8.12 12.35
N TYR A 135 -14.36 -7.43 11.43
CA TYR A 135 -13.14 -7.91 10.78
C TYR A 135 -11.89 -7.72 11.67
N MET A 136 -11.74 -6.53 12.26
CA MET A 136 -10.54 -6.15 12.99
C MET A 136 -10.38 -6.89 14.32
N LEU A 137 -11.47 -7.11 15.06
CA LEU A 137 -11.39 -7.76 16.37
C LEU A 137 -10.84 -9.19 16.29
N PRO A 138 -11.37 -10.11 15.45
CA PRO A 138 -10.80 -11.44 15.31
C PRO A 138 -9.38 -11.41 14.76
N THR A 139 -9.08 -10.50 13.83
CA THR A 139 -7.74 -10.32 13.25
C THR A 139 -6.73 -9.96 14.33
N PHE A 140 -7.07 -9.01 15.21
CA PHE A 140 -6.20 -8.59 16.30
C PHE A 140 -5.93 -9.74 17.30
N VAL A 141 -6.97 -10.51 17.65
CA VAL A 141 -6.83 -11.69 18.51
C VAL A 141 -5.87 -12.72 17.90
N VAL A 142 -6.08 -13.06 16.63
CA VAL A 142 -5.21 -14.00 15.90
C VAL A 142 -3.75 -13.51 15.84
N MET A 143 -3.54 -12.20 15.63
CA MET A 143 -2.20 -11.62 15.61
C MET A 143 -1.54 -11.59 17.00
N THR A 144 -2.29 -11.38 18.08
CA THR A 144 -1.74 -11.50 19.45
C THR A 144 -1.38 -12.93 19.81
N ASP A 145 -2.16 -13.91 19.34
CA ASP A 145 -1.92 -15.33 19.59
C ASP A 145 -0.69 -15.83 18.82
N LEU A 146 -0.42 -15.30 17.63
CA LEU A 146 0.79 -15.61 16.85
C LEU A 146 2.06 -15.55 17.72
N PHE A 147 2.24 -14.49 18.51
CA PHE A 147 3.44 -14.32 19.33
C PHE A 147 3.45 -15.16 20.61
N ARG A 148 2.28 -15.53 21.14
CA ARG A 148 2.20 -16.45 22.28
C ARG A 148 2.65 -17.86 21.92
N PHE A 149 2.51 -18.24 20.65
CA PHE A 149 2.78 -19.61 20.17
C PHE A 149 3.99 -19.76 19.25
N THR A 150 4.66 -18.68 18.84
CA THR A 150 5.92 -18.76 18.08
C THR A 150 7.10 -18.88 19.04
N GLU A 151 7.75 -20.05 19.05
CA GLU A 151 9.04 -20.21 19.72
C GLU A 151 10.17 -19.71 18.81
N PHE A 152 11.04 -18.84 19.32
CA PHE A 152 12.23 -18.38 18.61
C PHE A 152 13.41 -19.22 19.09
N THR A 153 13.91 -20.11 18.24
CA THR A 153 15.12 -20.87 18.55
C THR A 153 16.29 -20.35 17.70
N PRO A 154 17.44 -20.01 18.33
CA PRO A 154 18.65 -19.71 17.58
C PRO A 154 19.04 -20.93 16.76
N ALA A 155 19.08 -20.82 15.43
CA ALA A 155 19.56 -21.90 14.58
C ALA A 155 21.10 -21.88 14.60
N PRO A 156 21.77 -22.96 15.03
CA PRO A 156 23.23 -23.01 15.02
C PRO A 156 23.73 -23.04 13.56
N LEU A 157 24.51 -22.02 13.18
CA LEU A 157 25.31 -22.05 11.97
C LEU A 157 26.54 -22.92 12.22
N GLY A 158 26.49 -24.19 11.80
CA GLY A 158 27.70 -25.02 11.80
C GLY A 158 27.46 -26.51 11.73
N THR A 159 27.59 -27.06 10.52
CA THR A 159 28.07 -28.43 10.34
C THR A 159 29.50 -28.53 10.86
N GLY A 160 29.73 -29.25 11.95
CA GLY A 160 31.09 -29.58 12.39
C GLY A 160 31.33 -29.36 13.87
N ARG A 161 31.27 -30.48 14.61
CA ARG A 161 31.86 -30.73 15.92
C ARG A 161 33.01 -29.77 16.27
N GLN A 162 32.77 -28.81 17.19
CA GLN A 162 33.80 -28.23 18.03
C GLN A 162 33.22 -27.67 19.32
N ASN A 163 33.85 -28.03 20.44
CA ASN A 163 33.57 -27.57 21.80
C ASN A 163 34.22 -26.20 21.98
N VAL A 164 33.48 -25.09 22.03
CA VAL A 164 34.02 -23.80 22.50
C VAL A 164 32.90 -22.94 23.09
N SER A 165 33.15 -22.37 24.27
CA SER A 165 32.36 -21.34 24.94
C SER A 165 32.41 -19.97 24.24
N ASP A 166 32.25 -19.93 22.92
CA ASP A 166 32.21 -18.68 22.17
C ASP A 166 30.77 -18.33 21.79
N LYS A 167 30.45 -17.04 21.73
CA LYS A 167 29.11 -16.53 21.36
C LYS A 167 28.78 -17.03 19.95
N THR A 168 28.07 -18.15 19.86
CA THR A 168 27.69 -18.77 18.60
C THR A 168 26.90 -17.77 17.77
N GLU A 169 27.36 -17.49 16.54
CA GLU A 169 26.67 -16.72 15.50
C GLU A 169 25.33 -17.39 15.18
N ALA A 170 24.33 -17.15 16.01
CA ALA A 170 23.02 -17.75 15.87
C ALA A 170 22.19 -16.90 14.92
N LEU A 171 21.76 -17.49 13.80
CA LEU A 171 20.74 -16.86 12.98
C LEU A 171 19.41 -16.98 13.73
N CYS A 172 18.78 -15.84 13.99
CA CYS A 172 17.43 -15.81 14.51
C CYS A 172 16.44 -16.28 13.44
N ILE A 173 16.03 -17.54 13.54
CA ILE A 173 15.03 -18.14 12.68
C ILE A 173 13.76 -18.36 13.52
N VAL A 174 12.63 -17.89 13.01
CA VAL A 174 11.33 -18.19 13.62
C VAL A 174 10.97 -19.64 13.30
N TYR A 175 10.85 -20.48 14.32
CA TYR A 175 10.52 -21.90 14.17
C TYR A 175 9.24 -22.25 14.92
N GLY A 176 8.19 -22.61 14.18
CA GLY A 176 7.13 -23.50 14.67
C GLY A 176 6.05 -22.96 15.62
N GLY A 177 4.83 -23.03 15.14
CA GLY A 177 3.53 -23.10 15.82
C GLY A 177 2.45 -23.21 14.73
N PRO A 178 1.27 -23.83 14.94
CA PRO A 178 0.17 -23.70 13.98
C PRO A 178 -0.27 -22.23 13.98
N SER A 179 0.37 -21.42 13.14
CA SER A 179 0.06 -20.00 13.03
C SER A 179 -1.33 -19.86 12.43
N MET A 180 -2.31 -19.47 13.23
CA MET A 180 -3.66 -19.14 12.79
C MET A 180 -3.70 -17.88 11.89
N VAL A 181 -2.55 -17.31 11.55
CA VAL A 181 -2.35 -16.14 10.67
C VAL A 181 -3.03 -16.30 9.32
N TYR A 182 -3.14 -17.53 8.78
CA TYR A 182 -3.90 -17.75 7.56
C TYR A 182 -5.38 -17.33 7.70
N LEU A 183 -5.98 -17.44 8.90
CA LEU A 183 -7.33 -16.96 9.18
C LEU A 183 -7.42 -15.43 9.05
N ALA A 184 -6.41 -14.70 9.54
CA ALA A 184 -6.35 -13.24 9.38
C ALA A 184 -6.30 -12.84 7.88
N TRP A 185 -5.55 -13.57 7.06
CA TRP A 185 -5.52 -13.34 5.61
C TRP A 185 -6.84 -13.68 4.91
N ILE A 186 -7.52 -14.75 5.32
CA ILE A 186 -8.85 -15.10 4.82
C ILE A 186 -9.86 -14.02 5.19
N LEU A 187 -9.89 -13.59 6.44
CA LEU A 187 -10.77 -12.51 6.90
C LEU A 187 -10.50 -11.20 6.15
N SER A 188 -9.23 -10.86 5.93
CA SER A 188 -8.83 -9.70 5.14
C SER A 188 -9.28 -9.82 3.67
N ALA A 189 -9.12 -10.98 3.04
CA ALA A 189 -9.57 -11.21 1.67
C ALA A 189 -11.10 -11.08 1.55
N ILE A 190 -11.86 -11.62 2.51
CA ILE A 190 -13.32 -11.47 2.57
C ILE A 190 -13.69 -9.99 2.71
N TYR A 191 -13.07 -9.29 3.67
CA TYR A 191 -13.30 -7.86 3.90
C TYR A 191 -13.10 -7.04 2.61
N ARG A 192 -11.95 -7.21 1.98
CA ARG A 192 -11.59 -6.51 0.73
C ARG A 192 -12.51 -6.84 -0.42
N THR A 193 -12.95 -8.10 -0.52
CA THR A 193 -13.91 -8.53 -1.55
C THR A 193 -15.26 -7.83 -1.37
N VAL A 194 -15.76 -7.74 -0.13
CA VAL A 194 -17.01 -7.02 0.16
C VAL A 194 -16.89 -5.54 -0.17
N ILE A 195 -15.78 -4.89 0.21
CA ILE A 195 -15.53 -3.47 -0.11
C ILE A 195 -15.43 -3.26 -1.63
N LEU A 196 -14.76 -4.17 -2.36
CA LEU A 196 -14.69 -4.13 -3.82
C LEU A 196 -16.08 -4.30 -4.46
N CYS A 197 -16.88 -5.27 -4.00
CA CYS A 197 -18.24 -5.47 -4.49
C CYS A 197 -19.11 -4.23 -4.25
N LEU A 198 -19.00 -3.61 -3.08
CA LEU A 198 -19.68 -2.36 -2.76
C LEU A 198 -19.25 -1.22 -3.70
N LEU A 199 -17.94 -1.05 -3.92
CA LEU A 199 -17.41 -0.05 -4.84
C LEU A 199 -17.88 -0.28 -6.29
N VAL A 200 -17.90 -1.53 -6.73
CA VAL A 200 -18.41 -1.95 -8.05
C VAL A 200 -19.90 -1.63 -8.18
N TYR A 201 -20.69 -1.98 -7.16
CA TYR A 201 -22.13 -1.77 -7.13
C TYR A 201 -22.50 -0.28 -7.17
N CYS A 202 -21.91 0.53 -6.29
CA CYS A 202 -22.20 1.96 -6.25
C CYS A 202 -21.67 2.69 -7.49
N GLY A 203 -20.57 2.22 -8.07
CA GLY A 203 -20.00 2.77 -9.29
C GLY A 203 -20.75 2.39 -10.57
N TYR A 204 -21.50 1.29 -10.58
CA TYR A 204 -22.20 0.82 -11.78
C TYR A 204 -23.21 1.83 -12.37
N PRO A 205 -24.09 2.49 -11.58
CA PRO A 205 -24.99 3.53 -12.10
C PRO A 205 -24.26 4.70 -12.76
N ALA A 206 -23.14 5.15 -12.17
CA ALA A 206 -22.31 6.21 -12.73
C ALA A 206 -21.66 5.76 -14.05
N CYS A 207 -21.16 4.52 -14.12
CA CYS A 207 -20.64 3.91 -15.34
C CYS A 207 -21.69 3.85 -16.45
N LYS A 208 -22.89 3.36 -16.13
CA LYS A 208 -24.00 3.21 -17.07
C LYS A 208 -24.43 4.59 -17.61
N TYR A 209 -24.53 5.59 -16.75
CA TYR A 209 -24.84 6.96 -17.15
C TYR A 209 -23.77 7.51 -18.11
N LEU A 210 -22.49 7.35 -17.78
CA LEU A 210 -21.37 7.79 -18.61
C LEU A 210 -21.28 7.07 -19.97
N LEU A 211 -21.56 5.76 -20.04
CA LEU A 211 -21.59 5.01 -21.29
C LEU A 211 -22.72 5.46 -22.21
N ILE A 212 -23.93 5.64 -21.68
CA ILE A 212 -25.07 6.12 -22.47
C ILE A 212 -24.81 7.56 -22.97
N GLN A 213 -24.21 8.40 -22.13
CA GLN A 213 -23.92 9.80 -22.45
C GLN A 213 -22.75 9.95 -23.44
N SER A 214 -21.73 9.10 -23.37
CA SER A 214 -20.60 9.10 -24.32
C SER A 214 -21.06 8.70 -25.73
N VAL A 215 -21.92 7.68 -25.84
CA VAL A 215 -22.59 7.35 -27.11
C VAL A 215 -23.42 8.54 -27.61
N ARG A 216 -24.18 9.21 -26.72
CA ARG A 216 -24.99 10.37 -27.09
C ARG A 216 -24.15 11.57 -27.54
N THR A 217 -22.98 11.79 -26.93
CA THR A 217 -22.03 12.85 -27.33
C THR A 217 -21.36 12.52 -28.66
N LEU A 218 -21.01 11.25 -28.89
CA LEU A 218 -20.43 10.78 -30.14
C LEU A 218 -21.43 10.85 -31.30
N VAL A 219 -22.71 10.56 -31.04
CA VAL A 219 -23.80 10.60 -32.03
C VAL A 219 -24.31 12.03 -32.28
N LEU A 220 -24.43 12.88 -31.24
CA LEU A 220 -25.04 14.21 -31.37
C LEU A 220 -24.03 15.37 -31.45
N ARG A 221 -22.72 15.13 -31.28
CA ARG A 221 -21.65 16.17 -31.20
C ARG A 221 -21.94 17.32 -30.21
N VAL A 222 -22.89 17.17 -29.30
CA VAL A 222 -23.20 18.17 -28.27
C VAL A 222 -22.27 17.96 -27.09
N ARG A 223 -21.19 18.74 -27.04
CA ARG A 223 -20.21 18.73 -25.95
C ARG A 223 -20.74 19.56 -24.79
N THR A 224 -21.17 18.91 -23.72
CA THR A 224 -21.63 19.56 -22.49
C THR A 224 -20.55 19.42 -21.42
N ASP A 225 -20.02 20.56 -20.98
CA ASP A 225 -18.80 20.66 -20.18
C ASP A 225 -18.90 19.97 -18.80
N LYS A 226 -20.06 20.08 -18.13
CA LYS A 226 -20.34 19.41 -16.84
C LYS A 226 -20.11 17.89 -16.87
N ASN A 227 -20.16 17.25 -18.04
CA ASN A 227 -20.11 15.80 -18.18
C ASN A 227 -18.68 15.23 -18.23
N ARG A 228 -17.66 16.07 -18.51
CA ARG A 228 -16.25 15.64 -18.50
C ARG A 228 -15.75 15.36 -17.07
N LYS A 229 -16.16 16.18 -16.09
CA LYS A 229 -15.82 15.99 -14.66
C LYS A 229 -16.22 14.60 -14.16
N TYR A 230 -17.48 14.20 -14.39
CA TYR A 230 -17.96 12.89 -13.96
C TYR A 230 -17.23 11.73 -14.65
N ALA A 231 -16.82 11.90 -15.91
CA ALA A 231 -16.12 10.85 -16.66
C ALA A 231 -14.68 10.64 -16.19
N THR A 232 -13.92 11.71 -15.96
CA THR A 232 -12.52 11.66 -15.52
C THR A 232 -12.42 11.10 -14.10
N LEU A 233 -13.18 11.65 -13.15
CA LEU A 233 -13.26 11.17 -11.78
C LEU A 233 -13.70 9.71 -11.72
N PHE A 234 -14.70 9.32 -12.52
CA PHE A 234 -15.16 7.94 -12.54
C PHE A 234 -14.13 6.97 -13.10
N ASN A 235 -13.47 7.30 -14.21
CA ASN A 235 -12.48 6.40 -14.82
C ASN A 235 -11.27 6.21 -13.88
N VAL A 236 -10.74 7.27 -13.30
CA VAL A 236 -9.61 7.20 -12.36
C VAL A 236 -10.02 6.54 -11.04
N ALA A 237 -11.21 6.84 -10.51
CA ALA A 237 -11.66 6.27 -9.24
C ALA A 237 -12.09 4.79 -9.36
N TYR A 238 -12.64 4.37 -10.49
CA TYR A 238 -13.21 3.03 -10.69
C TYR A 238 -12.26 2.07 -11.39
N ARG A 239 -11.66 2.47 -12.53
CA ARG A 239 -10.78 1.60 -13.33
C ARG A 239 -9.46 1.36 -12.60
N ASP A 240 -8.79 2.42 -12.19
CA ASP A 240 -7.51 2.28 -11.48
C ASP A 240 -7.73 1.81 -10.04
N GLY A 241 -8.83 2.25 -9.42
CA GLY A 241 -9.19 1.85 -8.07
C GLY A 241 -9.46 0.36 -7.87
N ALA A 242 -10.32 -0.22 -8.72
CA ALA A 242 -10.70 -1.62 -8.61
C ALA A 242 -9.51 -2.56 -8.86
N LEU A 243 -8.60 -2.19 -9.76
CA LEU A 243 -7.37 -2.95 -10.02
C LEU A 243 -6.50 -3.08 -8.75
N TYR A 244 -6.40 -2.03 -7.94
CA TYR A 244 -5.65 -2.09 -6.68
C TYR A 244 -6.28 -3.08 -5.70
N TYR A 245 -7.61 -3.10 -5.54
CA TYR A 245 -8.28 -4.08 -4.71
C TYR A 245 -8.07 -5.51 -5.22
N LEU A 246 -8.15 -5.74 -6.53
CA LEU A 246 -7.91 -7.04 -7.13
C LEU A 246 -6.49 -7.54 -6.84
N LEU A 247 -5.47 -6.70 -7.07
CA LEU A 247 -4.07 -7.03 -6.78
C LEU A 247 -3.88 -7.38 -5.30
N ILE A 248 -4.45 -6.57 -4.41
CA ILE A 248 -4.35 -6.76 -2.96
C ILE A 248 -5.07 -8.05 -2.51
N ILE A 249 -6.21 -8.42 -3.11
CA ILE A 249 -6.91 -9.68 -2.85
C ILE A 249 -6.09 -10.86 -3.37
N THR A 250 -5.51 -10.77 -4.57
CA THR A 250 -4.62 -11.81 -5.11
C THR A 250 -3.42 -12.04 -4.21
N LEU A 251 -2.81 -10.98 -3.69
CA LEU A 251 -1.72 -11.07 -2.72
C LEU A 251 -2.16 -11.75 -1.41
N SER A 252 -3.36 -11.44 -0.89
CA SER A 252 -3.90 -12.14 0.28
C SER A 252 -4.10 -13.64 0.03
N ILE A 253 -4.63 -14.03 -1.13
CA ILE A 253 -4.83 -15.44 -1.49
C ILE A 253 -3.47 -16.15 -1.63
N ALA A 254 -2.51 -15.53 -2.31
CA ALA A 254 -1.16 -16.05 -2.43
C ALA A 254 -0.51 -16.27 -1.04
N SER A 255 -0.77 -15.37 -0.09
CA SER A 255 -0.29 -15.50 1.29
C SER A 255 -0.86 -16.72 2.00
N VAL A 256 -2.17 -16.97 1.85
CA VAL A 256 -2.81 -18.16 2.40
C VAL A 256 -2.19 -19.42 1.81
N VAL A 257 -2.00 -19.47 0.49
CA VAL A 257 -1.39 -20.61 -0.18
C VAL A 257 0.03 -20.86 0.33
N VAL A 258 0.85 -19.82 0.45
CA VAL A 258 2.23 -19.95 0.95
C VAL A 258 2.25 -20.45 2.40
N ILE A 259 1.41 -19.90 3.28
CA ILE A 259 1.34 -20.32 4.68
C ILE A 259 0.91 -21.79 4.82
N LEU A 260 -0.07 -22.24 4.01
CA LEU A 260 -0.57 -23.61 4.06
C LEU A 260 0.38 -24.63 3.43
N THR A 261 1.13 -24.23 2.40
CA THR A 261 2.08 -25.10 1.69
C THR A 261 3.45 -25.16 2.34
N ASN A 262 3.91 -24.06 2.94
CA ASN A 262 5.24 -23.94 3.51
C ASN A 262 5.16 -23.52 4.99
N ARG A 263 5.51 -24.44 5.89
CA ARG A 263 5.68 -24.16 7.32
C ARG A 263 7.10 -23.66 7.56
N GLY A 264 7.37 -22.38 7.33
CA GLY A 264 8.71 -21.83 7.55
C GLY A 264 8.86 -20.32 7.38
N THR A 265 10.12 -19.88 7.40
CA THR A 265 10.59 -18.48 7.37
C THR A 265 10.08 -17.66 6.18
N PHE A 266 9.66 -18.31 5.09
CA PHE A 266 9.07 -17.65 3.91
C PHE A 266 7.87 -16.77 4.23
N ASN A 267 7.11 -17.07 5.29
CA ASN A 267 5.93 -16.29 5.69
C ASN A 267 6.32 -14.85 6.09
N TYR A 268 7.42 -14.66 6.82
CA TYR A 268 7.90 -13.34 7.23
C TYR A 268 8.48 -12.53 6.05
N LEU A 269 9.09 -13.22 5.09
CA LEU A 269 9.61 -12.59 3.87
C LEU A 269 8.47 -12.07 3.01
N LEU A 270 7.42 -12.88 2.82
CA LEU A 270 6.26 -12.49 2.04
C LEU A 270 5.48 -11.33 2.70
N MET A 271 5.39 -11.31 4.04
CA MET A 271 4.78 -10.20 4.80
C MET A 271 5.38 -8.84 4.44
N THR A 272 6.71 -8.76 4.32
CA THR A 272 7.41 -7.51 4.00
C THR A 272 7.07 -7.03 2.59
N THR A 273 7.09 -7.93 1.62
CA THR A 273 6.71 -7.61 0.24
C THR A 273 5.25 -7.16 0.14
N ILE A 274 4.34 -7.85 0.83
CA ILE A 274 2.92 -7.48 0.85
C ILE A 274 2.72 -6.12 1.52
N ARG A 275 3.45 -5.83 2.60
CA ARG A 275 3.38 -4.53 3.28
C ARG A 275 3.69 -3.39 2.32
N VAL A 276 4.81 -3.51 1.61
CA VAL A 276 5.26 -2.50 0.65
C VAL A 276 4.26 -2.36 -0.49
N LEU A 277 3.83 -3.47 -1.08
CA LEU A 277 2.84 -3.43 -2.15
C LEU A 277 1.52 -2.82 -1.68
N HIS A 278 1.06 -3.13 -0.47
CA HIS A 278 -0.17 -2.55 0.08
C HIS A 278 -0.05 -1.04 0.17
N VAL A 279 1.02 -0.51 0.78
CA VAL A 279 1.22 0.95 0.92
C VAL A 279 1.42 1.64 -0.43
N VAL A 280 2.16 1.05 -1.36
CA VAL A 280 2.36 1.60 -2.71
C VAL A 280 1.02 1.74 -3.42
N LEU A 281 0.22 0.66 -3.43
CA LEU A 281 -1.06 0.63 -4.12
C LEU A 281 -2.08 1.57 -3.45
N THR A 282 -2.18 1.58 -2.12
CA THR A 282 -3.07 2.51 -1.40
C THR A 282 -2.65 3.96 -1.61
N SER A 283 -1.35 4.27 -1.57
CA SER A 283 -0.83 5.64 -1.75
C SER A 283 -1.12 6.18 -3.14
N ARG A 284 -0.80 5.41 -4.19
CA ARG A 284 -1.12 5.77 -5.59
C ARG A 284 -2.61 5.97 -5.78
N SER A 285 -3.42 5.12 -5.14
CA SER A 285 -4.87 5.22 -5.22
C SER A 285 -5.40 6.54 -4.67
N VAL A 286 -4.83 7.06 -3.58
CA VAL A 286 -5.23 8.36 -3.00
C VAL A 286 -4.71 9.51 -3.86
N LEU A 287 -3.46 9.44 -4.32
CA LEU A 287 -2.85 10.48 -5.14
C LEU A 287 -3.59 10.67 -6.47
N HIS A 288 -3.90 9.58 -7.19
CA HIS A 288 -4.62 9.68 -8.47
C HIS A 288 -6.01 10.27 -8.32
N ILE A 289 -6.72 9.98 -7.22
CA ILE A 289 -8.03 10.60 -6.94
C ILE A 289 -7.87 12.10 -6.71
N ARG A 290 -6.90 12.52 -5.89
CA ARG A 290 -6.67 13.95 -5.63
C ARG A 290 -6.23 14.70 -6.87
N GLN A 291 -5.39 14.08 -7.70
CA GLN A 291 -4.97 14.64 -8.98
C GLN A 291 -6.17 14.86 -9.91
N ALA A 292 -7.06 13.87 -10.01
CA ALA A 292 -8.29 13.99 -10.81
C ALA A 292 -9.18 15.14 -10.29
N ILE A 293 -9.34 15.26 -8.96
CA ILE A 293 -10.09 16.37 -8.35
C ILE A 293 -9.46 17.73 -8.67
N GLN A 294 -8.14 17.86 -8.54
CA GLN A 294 -7.43 19.12 -8.81
C GLN A 294 -7.49 19.50 -10.30
N GLN A 295 -7.28 18.54 -11.22
CA GLN A 295 -7.41 18.79 -12.66
C GLN A 295 -8.82 19.27 -13.03
N ASP A 296 -9.85 18.68 -12.42
CA ASP A 296 -11.23 19.09 -12.61
C ASP A 296 -11.56 20.44 -11.95
N ALA A 297 -10.82 20.86 -10.92
CA ALA A 297 -10.94 22.19 -10.32
C ALA A 297 -10.24 23.26 -11.18
N VAL A 298 -9.04 22.98 -11.69
CA VAL A 298 -8.29 23.92 -12.55
C VAL A 298 -9.01 24.17 -13.87
N CYS A 299 -9.64 23.14 -14.45
CA CYS A 299 -10.42 23.31 -15.68
C CYS A 299 -11.69 24.16 -15.50
N TYR A 300 -12.13 24.42 -14.27
CA TYR A 300 -13.35 25.20 -13.99
C TYR A 300 -13.16 26.00 -12.71
N ASP A 301 -12.80 27.27 -12.83
CA ASP A 301 -12.80 28.21 -11.71
C ASP A 301 -14.21 28.30 -11.05
N GLU A 302 -14.31 28.81 -9.83
CA GLU A 302 -15.57 29.04 -9.10
C GLU A 302 -16.58 29.86 -9.91
N ASN A 303 -16.09 30.68 -10.85
CA ASN A 303 -16.91 31.46 -11.77
C ASN A 303 -17.25 30.74 -13.10
N GLY A 304 -16.88 29.47 -13.26
CA GLY A 304 -17.11 28.68 -14.48
C GLY A 304 -16.21 29.05 -15.65
N SER A 305 -15.13 29.80 -15.42
CA SER A 305 -14.15 30.16 -16.45
C SER A 305 -13.04 29.09 -16.57
N LEU A 306 -12.62 28.81 -17.80
CA LEU A 306 -11.56 27.84 -18.12
C LEU A 306 -10.20 28.51 -17.90
N HIS A 307 -9.46 28.12 -16.87
CA HIS A 307 -8.07 28.50 -16.71
C HIS A 307 -7.19 27.39 -17.29
N LEU A 308 -6.44 27.67 -18.36
CA LEU A 308 -5.36 26.78 -18.76
C LEU A 308 -4.18 26.95 -17.79
N PRO A 309 -3.46 25.86 -17.45
CA PRO A 309 -2.18 25.96 -16.77
C PRO A 309 -1.23 26.86 -17.58
N ASN A 310 -0.51 27.77 -16.91
CA ASN A 310 0.39 28.76 -17.54
C ASN A 310 1.37 28.18 -18.59
N TYR A 311 1.72 26.89 -18.49
CA TYR A 311 2.58 26.22 -19.48
C TYR A 311 1.88 25.99 -20.84
N LEU A 312 0.58 25.72 -20.84
CA LEU A 312 -0.21 25.55 -22.07
C LEU A 312 -0.56 26.90 -22.72
N ASP A 313 -0.69 27.98 -21.93
CA ASP A 313 -0.83 29.33 -22.47
C ASP A 313 0.45 29.78 -23.21
N GLU A 314 1.63 29.39 -22.74
CA GLU A 314 2.88 29.65 -23.46
C GLU A 314 3.00 28.83 -24.75
N GLU A 315 2.48 27.60 -24.78
CA GLU A 315 2.54 26.72 -25.95
C GLU A 315 1.53 27.13 -27.03
N ILE A 316 0.30 27.48 -26.64
CA ILE A 316 -0.72 28.06 -27.54
C ILE A 316 -0.33 29.46 -28.00
N GLY A 317 0.26 30.28 -27.11
CA GLY A 317 0.78 31.59 -27.45
C GLY A 317 2.02 31.56 -28.35
N ARG A 318 2.72 30.42 -28.43
CA ARG A 318 3.80 30.17 -29.41
C ARG A 318 3.25 29.62 -30.74
N GLU A 319 2.28 28.72 -30.72
CA GLU A 319 1.65 28.22 -31.95
C GLU A 319 0.88 29.32 -32.70
N GLY A 320 0.09 30.14 -32.00
CA GLY A 320 -0.64 31.25 -32.62
C GLY A 320 0.26 32.36 -33.18
N ARG A 321 1.50 32.48 -32.68
CA ARG A 321 2.48 33.47 -33.17
C ARG A 321 3.28 32.97 -34.38
N ASN A 322 3.32 31.66 -34.60
CA ASN A 322 4.01 31.05 -35.74
C ASN A 322 3.10 30.90 -36.98
N GLU A 323 1.77 31.07 -36.84
CA GLU A 323 0.83 31.09 -37.97
C GLU A 323 0.60 32.51 -38.55
N GLU A 324 1.08 33.57 -37.87
CA GLU A 324 0.95 34.98 -38.31
C GLU A 324 2.24 35.55 -38.97
N THR A 325 3.26 34.75 -39.22
CA THR A 325 4.51 35.14 -39.92
C THR A 325 4.76 34.31 -41.16
#